data_AF-A0A4P5QGS4-F1
#
_entry.id   AF-A0A4P5QGS4-F1
#
_cell.length_a   1.000
_cell.length_b   1.000
_cell.length_c   1.000
_cell.angle_alpha   90.00
_cell.angle_beta   90.00
_cell.angle_gamma   90.00
#
_symmetry.space_group_name_H-M   'P 1'
#
loop_
_entity.id
_entity.type
_entity.pdbx_description
1 polymer ?
#
loop_
_entity_poly.entity_id
_entity_poly.type
_entity_poly.pdbx_seq_one_letter_code
_entity_poly.pdbx_strand_id
1 'polypeptide(L)'
;MNGLLKRMLAPVHEALAGLQEAAEDNRRQGNNLICKGVVKSAPGGTRVVVRIGENTTPPIQFLVPAAGVTSHYRCPSPGEIAIVLNFGTGDNFDSCVALCGLCSDSFPFPTDNPDEVMTAYGEKAYTKVDIPSGKLTIHAAGGVEFVGTPEVKNTEGEIADKVRAMSLDRVIYDTHDHPGDSGGKTGATNQKQGG
;
A
#
# COMPACT_ATOMS: atom_id res chain seq x y z
N MET A 1 20.31 58.33 -39.81
CA MET A 1 19.56 57.07 -39.86
C MET A 1 19.75 56.19 -38.60
N ASN A 2 20.98 56.03 -38.09
CA ASN A 2 21.28 55.18 -36.93
C ASN A 2 20.60 55.55 -35.59
N GLY A 3 20.34 56.84 -35.33
CA GLY A 3 19.70 57.26 -34.06
C GLY A 3 18.20 56.98 -33.98
N LEU A 4 17.49 57.07 -35.12
CA LEU A 4 16.05 56.79 -35.19
C LEU A 4 15.79 55.29 -35.03
N LEU A 5 16.60 54.45 -35.68
CA LEU A 5 16.52 52.99 -35.58
C LEU A 5 16.73 52.51 -34.14
N LYS A 6 17.75 53.02 -33.43
CA LYS A 6 17.99 52.71 -32.01
C LYS A 6 16.82 53.10 -31.11
N ARG A 7 16.17 54.22 -31.39
CA ARG A 7 15.02 54.71 -30.60
C ARG A 7 13.76 53.85 -30.83
N MET A 8 13.59 53.30 -32.03
CA MET A 8 12.51 52.37 -32.35
C MET A 8 12.77 50.94 -31.84
N LEU A 9 14.02 50.52 -31.74
CA LEU A 9 14.42 49.19 -31.25
C LEU A 9 14.52 49.10 -29.72
N ALA A 10 14.69 50.22 -29.00
CA ALA A 10 14.81 50.22 -27.54
C ALA A 10 13.61 49.58 -26.81
N PRO A 11 12.34 49.89 -27.15
CA PRO A 11 11.19 49.22 -26.52
C PRO A 11 11.15 47.71 -26.82
N VAL A 12 11.62 47.31 -27.99
CA VAL A 12 11.67 45.90 -28.40
C VAL A 12 12.74 45.16 -27.59
N HIS A 13 13.91 45.76 -27.36
CA HIS A 13 14.97 45.19 -26.52
C HIS A 13 14.51 45.03 -25.06
N GLU A 14 13.84 46.03 -24.50
CA GLU A 14 13.30 45.98 -23.14
C GLU A 14 12.22 44.91 -23.01
N ALA A 15 11.31 44.82 -23.99
CA ALA A 15 10.32 43.75 -24.05
C ALA A 15 10.97 42.36 -24.19
N LEU A 16 12.04 42.22 -25.00
CA LEU A 16 12.74 40.95 -25.16
C LEU A 16 13.44 40.52 -23.86
N ALA A 17 14.07 41.46 -23.14
CA ALA A 17 14.69 41.19 -21.85
C ALA A 17 13.66 40.75 -20.81
N GLY A 18 12.51 41.43 -20.73
CA GLY A 18 11.41 41.03 -19.85
C GLY A 18 10.84 39.65 -20.20
N LEU A 19 10.75 39.31 -21.49
CA LEU A 19 10.35 37.97 -21.94
C LEU A 19 11.37 36.89 -21.56
N GLN A 20 12.66 37.20 -21.62
CA GLN A 20 13.73 36.26 -21.22
C GLN A 20 13.69 35.98 -19.71
N GLU A 21 13.56 37.02 -18.88
CA GLU A 21 13.43 36.89 -17.43
C GLU A 21 12.18 36.06 -17.07
N ALA A 22 11.03 36.38 -17.66
CA ALA A 22 9.80 35.61 -17.47
C ALA A 22 9.93 34.15 -17.92
N ALA A 23 10.67 33.88 -19.00
CA ALA A 23 10.91 32.52 -19.48
C ALA A 23 11.82 31.72 -18.53
N GLU A 24 12.83 32.35 -17.94
CA GLU A 24 13.72 31.71 -16.96
C GLU A 24 13.00 31.40 -15.65
N ASP A 25 12.16 32.31 -15.16
CA ASP A 25 11.32 32.09 -13.99
C ASP A 25 10.29 30.97 -14.23
N ASN A 26 9.62 30.98 -15.39
CA ASN A 26 8.71 29.90 -15.79
C ASN A 26 9.43 28.54 -15.84
N ARG A 27 10.67 28.51 -16.34
CA ARG A 27 11.48 27.29 -16.37
C ARG A 27 11.83 26.82 -14.96
N ARG A 28 12.17 27.75 -14.04
CA ARG A 28 12.47 27.40 -12.64
C ARG A 28 11.25 26.84 -11.93
N GLN A 29 10.10 27.50 -12.05
CA GLN A 29 8.83 27.02 -11.51
C GLN A 29 8.44 25.67 -12.11
N GLY A 30 8.57 25.51 -13.43
CA GLY A 30 8.29 24.27 -14.14
C GLY A 30 9.09 23.08 -13.63
N ASN A 31 10.36 23.28 -13.28
CA ASN A 31 11.22 22.23 -12.73
C ASN A 31 10.80 21.78 -11.32
N ASN A 32 10.06 22.62 -10.58
CA ASN A 32 9.62 22.34 -9.21
C ASN A 32 8.17 21.83 -9.11
N LEU A 33 7.43 21.77 -10.23
CA LEU A 33 6.04 21.30 -10.25
C LEU A 33 5.91 19.81 -9.92
N ILE A 34 6.83 18.98 -10.44
CA ILE A 34 6.82 17.52 -10.24
C ILE A 34 8.25 17.06 -9.95
N CYS A 35 8.48 16.64 -8.71
CA CYS A 35 9.81 16.25 -8.24
C CYS A 35 9.82 14.79 -7.79
N LYS A 36 10.87 14.04 -8.14
CA LYS A 36 11.13 12.72 -7.55
C LYS A 36 12.01 12.89 -6.31
N GLY A 37 11.63 12.25 -5.22
CA GLY A 37 12.37 12.29 -3.96
C GLY A 37 12.31 10.97 -3.20
N VAL A 38 12.85 11.00 -1.99
CA VAL A 38 12.87 9.85 -1.08
C VAL A 38 12.27 10.28 0.27
N VAL A 39 11.36 9.49 0.81
CA VAL A 39 10.78 9.71 2.13
C VAL A 39 11.90 9.68 3.18
N LYS A 40 12.10 10.78 3.89
CA LYS A 40 13.08 10.89 4.98
C LYS A 40 12.46 10.47 6.31
N SER A 41 11.22 10.87 6.57
CA SER A 41 10.46 10.50 7.76
C SER A 41 8.97 10.68 7.56
N ALA A 42 8.17 10.06 8.42
CA ALA A 42 6.71 10.18 8.45
C ALA A 42 6.23 10.63 9.84
N PRO A 43 6.44 11.92 10.22
CA PRO A 43 6.15 12.39 11.56
C PRO A 43 4.67 12.23 11.91
N GLY A 44 4.38 11.59 13.04
CA GLY A 44 3.01 11.31 13.50
C GLY A 44 2.22 10.36 12.59
N GLY A 45 2.86 9.72 11.60
CA GLY A 45 2.26 8.70 10.74
C GLY A 45 1.20 9.17 9.74
N THR A 46 0.92 10.48 9.66
CA THR A 46 -0.14 11.07 8.81
C THR A 46 0.38 12.13 7.84
N ARG A 47 1.67 12.46 7.94
CA ARG A 47 2.40 13.33 7.01
C ARG A 47 3.75 12.72 6.68
N VAL A 48 4.35 13.17 5.58
CA VAL A 48 5.70 12.77 5.17
C VAL A 48 6.59 13.97 4.95
N VAL A 49 7.88 13.75 5.20
CA VAL A 49 8.97 14.67 4.88
C VAL A 49 9.77 14.01 3.77
N VAL A 50 9.85 14.64 2.59
CA VAL A 50 10.52 14.09 1.41
C VAL A 50 11.80 14.86 1.12
N ARG A 51 12.90 14.15 0.91
CA ARG A 51 14.16 14.72 0.43
C ARG A 51 14.17 14.74 -1.09
N ILE A 52 14.44 15.90 -1.67
CA ILE A 52 14.51 16.15 -3.12
C ILE A 52 15.87 16.80 -3.41
N GLY A 53 16.81 16.04 -3.98
CA GLY A 53 18.20 16.49 -4.09
C GLY A 53 18.78 16.80 -2.70
N GLU A 54 19.27 18.02 -2.51
CA GLU A 54 19.79 18.53 -1.24
C GLU A 54 18.70 19.15 -0.35
N ASN A 55 17.51 19.41 -0.90
CA ASN A 55 16.40 20.04 -0.21
C ASN A 55 15.49 19.03 0.48
N THR A 56 14.68 19.50 1.43
CA THR A 56 13.69 18.70 2.15
C THR A 56 12.38 19.47 2.24
N THR A 57 11.25 18.80 2.03
CA THR A 57 9.92 19.40 2.19
C THR A 57 9.63 19.67 3.68
N PRO A 58 8.72 20.60 4.02
CA PRO A 58 8.03 20.54 5.31
C PRO A 58 7.21 19.23 5.41
N PRO A 59 6.62 18.91 6.57
CA PRO A 59 5.66 17.81 6.67
C PRO A 59 4.45 18.06 5.77
N ILE A 60 4.34 17.28 4.69
CA ILE A 60 3.28 17.40 3.68
C ILE A 60 2.34 16.19 3.72
N GLN A 61 1.15 16.34 3.14
CA GLN A 61 0.22 15.22 2.98
C GLN A 61 0.75 14.21 1.95
N PHE A 62 0.27 12.97 2.05
CA PHE A 62 0.51 11.96 1.04
C PHE A 62 -0.79 11.33 0.56
N LEU A 63 -0.79 10.86 -0.68
CA LEU A 63 -1.93 10.19 -1.29
C LEU A 63 -2.15 8.81 -0.65
N VAL A 64 -3.41 8.51 -0.33
CA VAL A 64 -3.88 7.17 0.05
C VAL A 64 -4.88 6.67 -1.00
N PRO A 65 -5.04 5.35 -1.19
CA PRO A 65 -5.97 4.79 -2.17
C PRO A 65 -7.42 5.25 -2.03
N ALA A 66 -7.88 5.52 -0.80
CA ALA A 66 -9.23 6.00 -0.51
C ALA A 66 -9.24 6.87 0.76
N ALA A 67 -10.00 7.98 0.74
CA ALA A 67 -10.11 8.94 1.83
C ALA A 67 -11.54 9.51 1.98
N GLY A 68 -12.57 8.66 1.84
CA GLY A 68 -13.98 9.01 1.99
C GLY A 68 -14.68 8.10 3.02
N VAL A 69 -15.91 7.68 2.73
CA VAL A 69 -16.63 6.65 3.53
C VAL A 69 -15.78 5.40 3.68
N THR A 70 -15.14 4.97 2.59
CA THR A 70 -14.03 4.04 2.63
C THR A 70 -12.74 4.82 2.81
N SER A 71 -11.94 4.42 3.79
CA SER A 71 -10.62 4.99 4.03
C SER A 71 -9.57 3.89 3.99
N HIS A 72 -8.38 4.24 3.51
CA HIS A 72 -7.23 3.35 3.51
C HIS A 72 -6.07 4.03 4.24
N TYR A 73 -5.40 3.29 5.11
CA TYR A 73 -4.22 3.78 5.83
C TYR A 73 -3.04 2.84 5.65
N ARG A 74 -1.92 3.43 5.23
CA ARG A 74 -0.58 2.83 5.32
C ARG A 74 0.41 3.98 5.41
N CYS A 75 1.18 4.01 6.49
CA CYS A 75 2.23 4.99 6.69
C CYS A 75 3.38 4.75 5.68
N PRO A 76 3.84 5.76 4.93
CA PRO A 76 5.06 5.67 4.14
C PRO A 76 6.30 5.45 5.01
N SER A 77 7.10 4.48 4.62
CA SER A 77 8.34 4.12 5.29
C SER A 77 9.48 5.05 4.85
N PRO A 78 10.41 5.42 5.76
CA PRO A 78 11.66 6.04 5.35
C PRO A 78 12.39 5.22 4.29
N GLY A 79 12.87 5.88 3.24
CA GLY A 79 13.51 5.25 2.10
C GLY A 79 12.57 4.95 0.92
N GLU A 80 11.24 5.01 1.09
CA GLU A 80 10.30 4.88 -0.04
C GLU A 80 10.54 6.01 -1.06
N ILE A 81 10.45 5.70 -2.35
CA ILE A 81 10.44 6.73 -3.40
C ILE A 81 9.07 7.42 -3.39
N ALA A 82 9.09 8.74 -3.49
CA ALA A 82 7.89 9.56 -3.62
C ALA A 82 7.98 10.53 -4.80
N ILE A 83 6.84 10.75 -5.46
CA ILE A 83 6.66 11.87 -6.41
C ILE A 83 5.96 12.99 -5.66
N VAL A 84 6.56 14.17 -5.65
CA VAL A 84 6.02 15.36 -5.00
C VAL A 84 5.41 16.25 -6.06
N LEU A 85 4.12 16.53 -5.91
CA LEU A 85 3.38 17.48 -6.73
C LEU A 85 3.28 18.80 -5.99
N ASN A 86 3.78 19.87 -6.60
CA ASN A 86 3.66 21.22 -6.07
C ASN A 86 2.46 21.94 -6.69
N PHE A 87 1.44 22.23 -5.88
CA PHE A 87 0.28 23.01 -6.31
C PHE A 87 0.44 24.52 -6.07
N GLY A 88 1.52 24.93 -5.39
CA GLY A 88 1.84 26.33 -5.16
C GLY A 88 2.49 26.98 -6.38
N THR A 89 2.33 28.29 -6.52
CA THR A 89 3.12 29.10 -7.44
C THR A 89 4.47 29.43 -6.78
N GLY A 90 5.57 28.84 -7.22
CA GLY A 90 6.92 29.15 -6.74
C GLY A 90 7.75 27.95 -6.29
N ASP A 91 8.79 28.23 -5.49
CA ASP A 91 9.83 27.27 -5.12
C ASP A 91 9.67 26.70 -3.69
N ASN A 92 8.59 27.05 -2.98
CA ASN A 92 8.30 26.51 -1.66
C ASN A 92 7.49 25.20 -1.76
N PHE A 93 7.67 24.33 -0.77
CA PHE A 93 7.02 23.01 -0.73
C PHE A 93 5.79 22.96 0.19
N ASP A 94 5.26 24.10 0.62
CA ASP A 94 4.17 24.17 1.61
C ASP A 94 2.83 23.63 1.06
N SER A 95 2.59 23.82 -0.24
CA SER A 95 1.40 23.37 -0.96
C SER A 95 1.61 22.05 -1.69
N CYS A 96 2.56 21.22 -1.22
CA CYS A 96 2.89 19.96 -1.87
C CYS A 96 2.09 18.77 -1.35
N VAL A 97 1.91 17.79 -2.22
CA VAL A 97 1.41 16.45 -1.86
C VAL A 97 2.35 15.40 -2.41
N ALA A 98 2.62 14.37 -1.61
CA ALA A 98 3.47 13.25 -1.99
C ALA A 98 2.64 12.04 -2.48
N LEU A 99 3.05 11.44 -3.59
CA LEU A 99 2.57 10.14 -4.07
C LEU A 99 3.65 9.11 -3.72
N CYS A 100 3.37 8.29 -2.71
CA CYS A 100 4.26 7.23 -2.24
C CYS A 100 3.84 5.87 -2.82
N GLY A 101 4.78 4.93 -2.89
CA GLY A 101 4.52 3.57 -3.39
C GLY A 101 5.17 3.25 -4.73
N LEU A 102 6.20 4.00 -5.14
CA LEU A 102 7.05 3.58 -6.25
C LEU A 102 8.07 2.55 -5.78
N CYS A 103 8.13 1.42 -6.47
CA CYS A 103 9.13 0.38 -6.22
C CYS A 103 10.55 0.89 -6.46
N SER A 104 11.49 0.32 -5.72
CA SER A 104 12.92 0.65 -5.76
C SER A 104 13.74 -0.57 -5.34
N ASP A 105 15.07 -0.50 -5.47
CA ASP A 105 15.95 -1.58 -5.01
C ASP A 105 15.81 -1.85 -3.50
N SER A 106 15.57 -0.80 -2.71
CA SER A 106 15.34 -0.93 -1.26
C SER A 106 13.95 -1.46 -0.90
N PHE A 107 12.98 -1.31 -1.80
CA PHE A 107 11.58 -1.71 -1.62
C PHE A 107 11.04 -2.25 -2.96
N PRO A 108 11.41 -3.49 -3.33
CA PRO A 108 11.03 -4.10 -4.60
C PRO A 108 9.55 -4.51 -4.62
N PHE A 109 9.07 -4.98 -5.77
CA PHE A 109 7.76 -5.62 -5.84
C PHE A 109 7.71 -6.87 -4.93
N PRO A 110 6.58 -7.15 -4.27
CA PRO A 110 6.45 -8.32 -3.40
C PRO A 110 6.35 -9.64 -4.18
N THR A 111 6.03 -9.60 -5.48
CA THR A 111 6.04 -10.71 -6.42
C THR A 111 6.36 -10.18 -7.82
N ASP A 112 7.01 -11.00 -8.64
CA ASP A 112 7.25 -10.76 -10.07
C ASP A 112 6.41 -11.67 -10.98
N ASN A 113 5.53 -12.49 -10.39
CA ASN A 113 4.63 -13.37 -11.11
C ASN A 113 3.40 -12.58 -11.64
N PRO A 114 3.16 -12.51 -12.96
CA PRO A 114 2.03 -11.78 -13.53
C PRO A 114 0.66 -12.40 -13.21
N ASP A 115 0.64 -13.67 -12.80
CA ASP A 115 -0.57 -14.40 -12.43
C ASP A 115 -0.90 -14.28 -10.93
N GLU A 116 -0.20 -13.40 -10.19
CA GLU A 116 -0.42 -13.17 -8.76
C GLU A 116 -0.78 -11.70 -8.45
N VAL A 117 -1.71 -11.51 -7.51
CA VAL A 117 -1.94 -10.22 -6.85
C VAL A 117 -1.57 -10.35 -5.38
N MET A 118 -0.60 -9.56 -4.93
CA MET A 118 -0.06 -9.67 -3.57
C MET A 118 0.03 -8.32 -2.86
N THR A 119 -0.40 -8.29 -1.59
CA THR A 119 -0.09 -7.21 -0.66
C THR A 119 0.73 -7.76 0.50
N ALA A 120 1.97 -7.29 0.65
CA ALA A 120 2.84 -7.63 1.77
C ALA A 120 2.69 -6.61 2.90
N TYR A 121 2.55 -7.09 4.13
CA TYR A 121 2.46 -6.29 5.35
C TYR A 121 3.75 -6.46 6.17
N GLY A 122 4.87 -6.01 5.58
CA GLY A 122 6.21 -6.31 6.08
C GLY A 122 6.61 -7.77 5.83
N GLU A 123 7.48 -8.31 6.68
CA GLU A 123 8.08 -9.64 6.47
C GLU A 123 7.22 -10.81 6.98
N LYS A 124 6.26 -10.53 7.88
CA LYS A 124 5.57 -11.56 8.67
C LYS A 124 4.12 -11.81 8.26
N ALA A 125 3.61 -11.06 7.29
CA ALA A 125 2.24 -11.19 6.84
C ALA A 125 2.05 -10.76 5.39
N TYR A 126 1.17 -11.44 4.67
CA TYR A 126 0.74 -11.06 3.32
C TYR A 126 -0.64 -11.64 2.98
N THR A 127 -1.31 -11.00 2.03
CA THR A 127 -2.42 -11.58 1.26
C THR A 127 -1.97 -11.78 -0.17
N LYS A 128 -2.29 -12.94 -0.75
CA LYS A 128 -1.91 -13.29 -2.12
C LYS A 128 -3.04 -14.02 -2.83
N VAL A 129 -3.41 -13.57 -4.02
CA VAL A 129 -4.38 -14.24 -4.90
C VAL A 129 -3.65 -14.78 -6.12
N ASP A 130 -3.78 -16.08 -6.38
CA ASP A 130 -3.45 -16.69 -7.66
C ASP A 130 -4.63 -16.45 -8.63
N ILE A 131 -4.39 -15.74 -9.73
CA ILE A 131 -5.43 -15.33 -10.67
C ILE A 131 -6.02 -16.54 -11.42
N PRO A 132 -5.22 -17.47 -12.00
CA PRO A 132 -5.75 -18.58 -12.77
C PRO A 132 -6.64 -19.53 -11.94
N SER A 133 -6.24 -19.84 -10.71
CA SER A 133 -6.96 -20.75 -9.84
C SER A 133 -7.98 -20.05 -8.93
N GLY A 134 -7.92 -18.72 -8.82
CA GLY A 134 -8.72 -17.93 -7.87
C GLY A 134 -8.36 -18.17 -6.40
N LYS A 135 -7.21 -18.77 -6.09
CA LYS A 135 -6.85 -19.16 -4.71
C LYS A 135 -6.33 -17.95 -3.94
N LEU A 136 -7.04 -17.58 -2.87
CA LEU A 136 -6.55 -16.66 -1.85
C LEU A 136 -5.72 -17.40 -0.79
N THR A 137 -4.52 -16.89 -0.53
CA THR A 137 -3.63 -17.31 0.55
C THR A 137 -3.45 -16.14 1.52
N ILE A 138 -3.70 -16.40 2.80
CA ILE A 138 -3.43 -15.47 3.89
C ILE A 138 -2.30 -16.05 4.72
N HIS A 139 -1.18 -15.33 4.81
CA HIS A 139 -0.11 -15.65 5.74
C HIS A 139 -0.07 -14.58 6.83
N ALA A 140 -0.13 -15.01 8.08
CA ALA A 140 0.00 -14.13 9.24
C ALA A 140 0.71 -14.91 10.34
N ALA A 141 2.01 -14.67 10.53
CA ALA A 141 2.82 -15.43 11.50
C ALA A 141 2.34 -15.27 12.94
N GLY A 142 1.65 -14.17 13.25
CA GLY A 142 1.03 -13.91 14.56
C GLY A 142 -0.37 -14.52 14.74
N GLY A 143 -0.94 -15.17 13.71
CA GLY A 143 -2.31 -15.65 13.70
C GLY A 143 -3.31 -14.67 13.09
N VAL A 144 -4.57 -15.09 13.05
CA VAL A 144 -5.72 -14.32 12.54
C VAL A 144 -6.79 -14.30 13.63
N GLU A 145 -7.29 -13.12 13.99
CA GLU A 145 -8.37 -12.93 14.96
C GLU A 145 -9.61 -12.34 14.27
N PHE A 146 -10.78 -12.88 14.62
CA PHE A 146 -12.08 -12.37 14.17
C PHE A 146 -12.80 -11.70 15.35
N VAL A 147 -12.84 -10.36 15.36
CA VAL A 147 -13.40 -9.57 16.47
C VAL A 147 -14.83 -9.14 16.14
N GLY A 148 -15.78 -9.44 17.03
CA GLY A 148 -17.19 -9.08 16.80
C GLY A 148 -17.82 -9.75 15.57
N THR A 149 -17.25 -10.85 15.09
CA THR A 149 -17.72 -11.59 13.93
C THR A 149 -18.65 -12.72 14.39
N PRO A 150 -19.96 -12.65 14.11
CA PRO A 150 -20.91 -13.63 14.62
C PRO A 150 -20.76 -15.02 13.99
N GLU A 151 -20.14 -15.11 12.79
CA GLU A 151 -20.04 -16.36 12.06
C GLU A 151 -18.86 -16.38 11.08
N VAL A 152 -18.21 -17.54 10.99
CA VAL A 152 -17.26 -17.90 9.92
C VAL A 152 -17.74 -19.22 9.32
N LYS A 153 -18.20 -19.20 8.07
CA LYS A 153 -18.76 -20.36 7.37
C LYS A 153 -17.88 -20.80 6.21
N ASN A 154 -17.65 -22.10 6.11
CA ASN A 154 -17.22 -22.75 4.88
C ASN A 154 -18.40 -23.53 4.29
N THR A 155 -19.11 -22.93 3.33
CA THR A 155 -20.36 -23.49 2.78
C THR A 155 -20.13 -24.71 1.89
N GLU A 156 -18.96 -24.81 1.26
CA GLU A 156 -18.69 -25.78 0.19
C GLU A 156 -17.75 -26.91 0.62
N GLY A 157 -17.30 -26.96 1.88
CA GLY A 157 -16.50 -28.11 2.28
C GLY A 157 -15.75 -28.06 3.60
N GLU A 158 -14.55 -28.61 3.51
CA GLU A 158 -13.74 -29.11 4.62
C GLU A 158 -12.98 -28.00 5.36
N ILE A 159 -12.78 -28.18 6.66
CA ILE A 159 -11.85 -27.38 7.45
C ILE A 159 -10.80 -28.33 8.03
N ALA A 160 -9.53 -27.91 8.04
CA ALA A 160 -8.46 -28.67 8.64
C ALA A 160 -7.64 -27.79 9.58
N ASP A 161 -7.18 -28.38 10.66
CA ASP A 161 -6.16 -27.80 11.52
C ASP A 161 -4.78 -28.38 11.16
N LYS A 162 -3.77 -28.14 12.03
CA LYS A 162 -2.41 -28.66 11.83
C LYS A 162 -2.33 -30.19 11.90
N VAL A 163 -3.26 -30.83 12.60
CA VAL A 163 -3.27 -32.26 12.84
C VAL A 163 -4.03 -32.98 11.72
N ARG A 164 -5.25 -32.55 11.39
CA ARG A 164 -6.10 -33.20 10.38
C ARG A 164 -7.33 -32.38 9.95
N ALA A 165 -8.04 -32.91 8.96
CA ALA A 165 -9.34 -32.42 8.52
C ALA A 165 -10.47 -32.80 9.50
N MET A 166 -11.50 -31.97 9.57
CA MET A 166 -12.64 -32.16 10.46
C MET A 166 -13.49 -33.38 10.07
N SER A 167 -13.54 -33.76 8.80
CA SER A 167 -14.12 -35.03 8.37
C SER A 167 -13.41 -36.25 8.96
N LEU A 168 -12.10 -36.19 9.18
CA LEU A 168 -11.36 -37.28 9.85
C LEU A 168 -11.66 -37.32 11.35
N ASP A 169 -11.81 -36.16 11.98
CA ASP A 169 -12.25 -36.10 13.38
C ASP A 169 -13.69 -36.62 13.54
N ARG A 170 -14.56 -36.38 12.55
CA ARG A 170 -15.91 -36.95 12.51
C ARG A 170 -15.89 -38.48 12.52
N VAL A 171 -14.98 -39.11 11.78
CA VAL A 171 -14.83 -40.59 11.79
C VAL A 171 -14.40 -41.08 13.17
N ILE A 172 -13.46 -40.40 13.83
CA ILE A 172 -13.01 -40.77 15.18
C ILE A 172 -14.16 -40.61 16.17
N TYR A 173 -14.92 -39.52 16.07
CA TYR A 173 -16.11 -39.31 16.87
C TYR A 173 -17.17 -40.40 16.61
N ASP A 174 -17.47 -40.73 15.37
CA ASP A 174 -18.50 -41.74 15.05
C ASP A 174 -18.05 -43.17 15.40
N THR A 175 -16.75 -43.41 15.65
CA THR A 175 -16.21 -44.76 15.94
C THR A 175 -15.67 -44.94 17.35
N HIS A 176 -15.70 -43.91 18.21
CA HIS A 176 -15.18 -44.05 19.56
C HIS A 176 -16.05 -44.94 20.46
N ASP A 177 -15.41 -45.58 21.43
CA ASP A 177 -16.06 -46.38 22.47
C ASP A 177 -15.78 -45.78 23.86
N HIS A 178 -16.64 -46.09 24.84
CA HIS A 178 -16.43 -45.71 26.24
C HIS A 178 -16.15 -46.96 27.09
N PRO A 179 -15.32 -46.85 28.14
CA PRO A 179 -15.20 -47.91 29.14
C PRO A 179 -16.50 -48.04 29.95
N GLY A 180 -16.99 -49.27 30.09
CA GLY A 180 -18.14 -49.60 30.93
C GLY A 180 -17.75 -49.67 32.41
N ASP A 181 -18.73 -49.42 33.28
CA ASP A 181 -18.59 -49.47 34.74
C ASP A 181 -18.10 -50.83 35.29
N SER A 182 -18.32 -51.89 34.52
CA SER A 182 -17.94 -53.27 34.83
C SER A 182 -16.67 -53.73 34.11
N GLY A 183 -15.87 -52.81 33.55
CA GLY A 183 -14.59 -53.09 32.91
C GLY A 183 -14.64 -53.54 31.44
N GLY A 184 -15.84 -53.56 30.82
CA GLY A 184 -16.02 -53.76 29.38
C GLY A 184 -15.87 -52.47 28.58
N LYS A 185 -16.12 -52.53 27.27
CA LYS A 185 -16.32 -51.35 26.43
C LYS A 185 -17.75 -51.27 25.93
N THR A 186 -18.27 -50.07 25.66
CA THR A 186 -19.57 -49.91 25.00
C THR A 186 -19.55 -50.48 23.59
N GLY A 187 -20.73 -50.84 23.07
CA GLY A 187 -20.87 -51.18 21.65
C GLY A 187 -20.59 -50.00 20.74
N ALA A 188 -20.49 -50.25 19.43
CA ALA A 188 -20.29 -49.22 18.42
C ALA A 188 -21.38 -48.13 18.50
N THR A 189 -21.00 -46.88 18.26
CA THR A 189 -21.95 -45.76 18.32
C THR A 189 -23.05 -45.95 17.27
N ASN A 190 -24.28 -45.59 17.62
CA ASN A 190 -25.43 -45.58 16.70
C ASN A 190 -25.88 -44.15 16.31
N GLN A 191 -25.27 -43.13 16.92
CA GLN A 191 -25.47 -41.72 16.61
C GLN A 191 -24.27 -41.22 15.82
N LYS A 192 -24.54 -40.60 14.65
CA LYS A 192 -23.51 -40.00 13.81
C LYS A 192 -23.57 -38.49 13.90
N GLN A 193 -22.44 -37.81 13.96
CA GLN A 193 -22.40 -36.36 13.88
C GLN A 193 -22.90 -35.93 12.49
N GLY A 194 -24.04 -35.22 12.44
CA GLY A 194 -24.68 -34.77 11.20
C GLY A 194 -23.81 -33.81 10.40
N GLY A 195 -23.76 -34.03 9.08
CA GLY A 195 -23.06 -33.19 8.10
C GLY A 195 -23.68 -31.81 8.00
#